data_AF-A0A0F2PRU8-F1
#
_entry.id   AF-A0A0F2PRU8-F1
#
_cell.length_a   1.000
_cell.length_b   1.000
_cell.length_c   1.000
_cell.angle_alpha   90.00
_cell.angle_beta   90.00
_cell.angle_gamma   90.00
#
_symmetry.space_group_name_H-M   'P 1'
#
loop_
_entity.id
_entity.type
_entity.pdbx_description
1 polymer ?
#
loop_
_entity_poly.entity_id
_entity_poly.type
_entity_poly.pdbx_seq_one_letter_code
_entity_poly.pdbx_strand_id
1 'polypeptide(L)'
;MIYYLLIQNEAVVVEKFLELYKNCKKYKVNSLKNAIFEMLSDCLGSKNYKSVDSKGFISSMSNLLITNDILFIQQKYKSCQKLKYNVSQIYYGKEYRLFKTENSKIVAFNNQFFTDLEEFSYLLNWFCDLDYFVDYDGNIFATNKLIHIFIQANNLTSEYIDLEYMYIADSFEKFSDFRRCDELIKIDFSHLDSASFENLCYDFLEASGFQNIHPIGNSNASDGGRDLLAEEIITGLAGIEKRAYVIQCKHRKTTSLSRENVLEIETLLRENNAEKYLLICSNDLTPQTIDRLEKQNKRRTNKVVYWGKIEFAARLQKFPILINKYKLFGKPKSN
;
A
#
# COMPACT_ATOMS: atom_id res chain seq x y z
N MET A 1 -21.54 26.71 -5.30
CA MET A 1 -20.35 26.63 -4.43
C MET A 1 -20.10 28.03 -3.91
N ILE A 2 -20.42 28.28 -2.63
CA ILE A 2 -20.37 29.61 -2.00
C ILE A 2 -18.99 29.75 -1.37
N TYR A 3 -18.24 30.80 -1.72
CA TYR A 3 -16.94 31.10 -1.12
C TYR A 3 -17.07 32.34 -0.23
N TYR A 4 -16.76 32.17 1.06
CA TYR A 4 -16.62 33.26 2.00
C TYR A 4 -15.22 33.86 1.92
N LEU A 5 -15.15 35.16 1.68
CA LEU A 5 -13.96 35.99 1.81
C LEU A 5 -14.14 36.83 3.08
N LEU A 6 -13.23 36.72 4.05
CA LEU A 6 -13.25 37.56 5.26
C LEU A 6 -11.98 38.41 5.27
N ILE A 7 -12.08 39.63 4.73
CA ILE A 7 -11.05 40.67 4.79
C ILE A 7 -11.61 41.83 5.63
N GLN A 8 -10.80 42.31 6.57
CA GLN A 8 -11.20 43.19 7.67
C GLN A 8 -11.32 44.68 7.31
N ASN A 9 -11.46 45.04 6.04
CA ASN A 9 -11.86 46.39 5.66
C ASN A 9 -12.66 46.40 4.35
N GLU A 10 -13.76 47.13 4.40
CA GLU A 10 -14.64 47.55 3.30
C GLU A 10 -15.60 46.50 2.71
N ALA A 11 -16.84 46.55 3.21
CA ALA A 11 -18.04 45.96 2.61
C ALA A 11 -18.22 46.30 1.11
N VAL A 12 -17.56 47.36 0.63
CA VAL A 12 -17.60 47.85 -0.76
C VAL A 12 -16.92 46.89 -1.74
N VAL A 13 -15.83 46.23 -1.35
CA VAL A 13 -15.07 45.34 -2.25
C VAL A 13 -15.82 44.01 -2.44
N VAL A 14 -16.47 43.52 -1.39
CA VAL A 14 -17.25 42.28 -1.41
C VAL A 14 -18.55 42.46 -2.21
N GLU A 15 -19.25 43.59 -2.06
CA GLU A 15 -20.45 43.88 -2.85
C GLU A 15 -20.13 44.02 -4.34
N LYS A 16 -19.05 44.72 -4.71
CA LYS A 16 -18.61 44.84 -6.12
C LYS A 16 -18.18 43.50 -6.71
N PHE A 17 -17.49 42.65 -5.95
CA PHE A 17 -17.11 41.31 -6.40
C PHE A 17 -18.33 40.40 -6.61
N LEU A 18 -19.33 40.48 -5.73
CA LEU A 18 -20.58 39.72 -5.83
C LEU A 18 -21.48 40.21 -6.97
N GLU A 19 -21.52 41.53 -7.23
CA GLU A 19 -22.23 42.14 -8.35
C GLU A 19 -21.60 41.75 -9.69
N LEU A 20 -20.26 41.75 -9.78
CA LEU A 20 -19.53 41.20 -10.92
C LEU A 20 -19.85 39.72 -11.12
N TYR A 21 -19.72 38.88 -10.09
CA TYR A 21 -19.97 37.44 -10.19
C TYR A 21 -21.40 37.11 -10.69
N LYS A 22 -22.41 37.89 -10.25
CA LYS A 22 -23.79 37.76 -10.76
C LYS A 22 -23.92 38.17 -12.23
N ASN A 23 -23.20 39.19 -12.67
CA ASN A 23 -23.15 39.63 -14.07
C ASN A 23 -22.25 38.74 -14.95
N CYS A 24 -21.32 37.97 -14.35
CA CYS A 24 -20.35 37.10 -15.02
C CYS A 24 -20.92 35.80 -15.60
N LYS A 25 -22.16 35.39 -15.26
CA LYS A 25 -22.84 34.29 -15.98
C LYS A 25 -23.04 34.58 -17.47
N LYS A 26 -22.79 35.82 -17.93
CA LYS A 26 -23.13 36.32 -19.26
C LYS A 26 -21.93 36.54 -20.22
N TYR A 27 -20.67 36.43 -19.79
CA TYR A 27 -19.50 36.79 -20.64
C TYR A 27 -18.33 35.78 -20.59
N LYS A 28 -17.56 35.69 -21.70
CA LYS A 28 -16.42 34.76 -21.90
C LYS A 28 -15.18 35.14 -21.07
N VAL A 29 -14.51 34.12 -20.53
CA VAL A 29 -13.40 34.09 -19.55
C VAL A 29 -12.27 35.14 -19.73
N ASN A 30 -11.94 35.60 -20.94
CA ASN A 30 -10.82 36.55 -21.13
C ASN A 30 -11.14 38.00 -20.71
N SER A 31 -12.39 38.45 -20.77
CA SER A 31 -12.75 39.78 -20.25
C SER A 31 -12.76 39.82 -18.72
N LEU A 32 -12.93 38.67 -18.07
CA LEU A 32 -12.84 38.52 -16.61
C LEU A 32 -11.43 38.82 -16.09
N LYS A 33 -10.41 38.39 -16.84
CA LYS A 33 -8.98 38.58 -16.52
C LYS A 33 -8.63 40.07 -16.40
N ASN A 34 -9.07 40.88 -17.36
CA ASN A 34 -8.73 42.31 -17.39
C ASN A 34 -9.53 43.12 -16.37
N ALA A 35 -10.80 42.77 -16.13
CA ALA A 35 -11.64 43.44 -15.14
C ALA A 35 -11.16 43.19 -13.70
N ILE A 36 -10.71 41.97 -13.39
CA ILE A 36 -10.10 41.65 -12.09
C ILE A 36 -8.74 42.37 -11.93
N PHE A 37 -7.97 42.48 -13.01
CA PHE A 37 -6.68 43.16 -13.02
C PHE A 37 -6.79 44.68 -12.76
N GLU A 38 -7.71 45.37 -13.43
CA GLU A 38 -7.96 46.80 -13.20
C GLU A 38 -8.47 47.06 -11.78
N MET A 39 -9.41 46.25 -11.29
CA MET A 39 -9.98 46.42 -9.95
C MET A 39 -8.97 46.14 -8.83
N LEU A 40 -8.13 45.10 -8.94
CA LEU A 40 -7.10 44.81 -7.94
C LEU A 40 -5.98 45.86 -7.97
N SER A 41 -5.66 46.40 -9.15
CA SER A 41 -4.71 47.50 -9.29
C SER A 41 -5.23 48.81 -8.66
N ASP A 42 -6.54 49.07 -8.75
CA ASP A 42 -7.19 50.25 -8.16
C ASP A 42 -7.40 50.12 -6.65
N CYS A 43 -7.80 48.94 -6.15
CA CYS A 43 -8.07 48.73 -4.72
C CYS A 43 -6.81 48.62 -3.85
N LEU A 44 -5.69 48.14 -4.39
CA LEU A 44 -4.50 47.79 -3.59
C LEU A 44 -3.30 48.71 -3.83
N GLY A 45 -3.47 49.75 -4.65
CA GLY A 45 -2.41 50.66 -5.04
C GLY A 45 -1.47 49.96 -6.03
N SER A 46 -1.40 50.51 -7.24
CA SER A 46 -0.52 50.05 -8.29
C SER A 46 0.94 50.04 -7.85
N LYS A 47 1.45 48.89 -7.39
CA LYS A 47 2.83 48.41 -7.59
C LYS A 47 3.03 47.06 -6.92
N ASN A 48 3.58 46.13 -7.71
CA ASN A 48 4.26 44.89 -7.30
C ASN A 48 3.47 43.58 -7.31
N TYR A 49 2.91 43.22 -8.48
CA TYR A 49 2.52 41.84 -8.78
C TYR A 49 3.36 41.28 -9.94
N LYS A 50 3.74 40.00 -9.88
CA LYS A 50 4.35 39.25 -10.98
C LYS A 50 3.48 38.05 -11.36
N SER A 51 3.24 37.86 -12.65
CA SER A 51 2.57 36.67 -13.21
C SER A 51 3.47 35.46 -13.06
N VAL A 52 2.95 34.34 -12.57
CA VAL A 52 3.71 33.08 -12.44
C VAL A 52 3.52 32.22 -13.69
N ASP A 53 2.29 32.16 -14.18
CA ASP A 53 1.92 31.45 -15.41
C ASP A 53 0.59 31.98 -15.99
N SER A 54 -0.06 31.20 -16.87
CA SER A 54 -1.37 31.55 -17.45
C SER A 54 -2.54 31.57 -16.45
N LYS A 55 -2.34 31.12 -15.21
CA LYS A 55 -3.38 30.87 -14.20
C LYS A 55 -3.07 31.41 -12.78
N GLY A 56 -1.91 32.03 -12.54
CA GLY A 56 -1.50 32.47 -11.21
C GLY A 56 -0.70 33.78 -11.12
N PHE A 57 -0.84 34.48 -10.00
CA PHE A 57 -0.17 35.76 -9.70
C PHE A 57 0.42 35.79 -8.29
N ILE A 58 1.53 36.51 -8.10
CA ILE A 58 2.20 36.74 -6.80
C ILE A 58 2.28 38.24 -6.52
N SER A 59 1.93 38.66 -5.30
CA SER A 59 2.26 39.98 -4.74
C SER A 59 3.65 39.95 -4.09
N SER A 60 4.49 40.96 -4.35
CA SER A 60 5.81 41.04 -3.73
C SER A 60 5.81 41.61 -2.31
N MET A 61 4.66 42.03 -1.77
CA MET A 61 4.56 42.60 -0.41
C MET A 61 3.63 41.83 0.53
N SER A 62 2.86 40.88 0.01
CA SER A 62 1.98 40.03 0.80
C SER A 62 2.04 38.65 0.19
N ASN A 63 2.55 37.67 0.94
CA ASN A 63 2.78 36.29 0.52
C ASN A 63 1.47 35.56 0.17
N LEU A 64 0.85 35.97 -0.94
CA LEU A 64 -0.45 35.58 -1.47
C LEU A 64 -0.25 35.10 -2.90
N LEU A 65 -0.39 33.79 -3.08
CA LEU A 65 -0.55 33.10 -4.35
C LEU A 65 -2.04 32.81 -4.52
N ILE A 66 -2.63 33.33 -5.60
CA ILE A 66 -3.98 32.98 -6.03
C ILE A 66 -3.87 32.24 -7.37
N THR A 67 -4.34 31.00 -7.39
CA THR A 67 -4.66 30.28 -8.61
C THR A 67 -6.15 29.89 -8.55
N ASN A 68 -6.68 29.26 -9.62
CA ASN A 68 -8.08 28.81 -9.65
C ASN A 68 -8.49 27.95 -8.43
N ASP A 69 -7.53 27.32 -7.75
CA ASP A 69 -7.75 26.34 -6.68
C ASP A 69 -7.01 26.68 -5.36
N ILE A 70 -6.30 27.82 -5.27
CA ILE A 70 -5.36 28.12 -4.17
C ILE A 70 -5.61 29.50 -3.54
N LEU A 71 -5.58 29.57 -2.21
CA LEU A 71 -5.51 30.80 -1.42
C LEU A 71 -4.38 30.70 -0.38
N PHE A 72 -3.29 31.44 -0.60
CA PHE A 72 -2.17 31.55 0.37
C PHE A 72 -2.41 32.73 1.34
N ILE A 73 -2.54 32.48 2.64
CA ILE A 73 -2.68 33.55 3.64
C ILE A 73 -1.67 33.35 4.77
N GLN A 74 -0.69 34.25 4.86
CA GLN A 74 0.32 34.21 5.91
C GLN A 74 -0.19 34.65 7.30
N GLN A 75 -1.40 35.21 7.44
CA GLN A 75 -1.91 35.64 8.74
C GLN A 75 -3.41 35.37 8.96
N LYS A 76 -3.72 34.18 9.51
CA LYS A 76 -4.67 33.96 10.64
C LYS A 76 -4.80 32.46 10.97
N TYR A 77 -3.74 31.87 11.52
CA TYR A 77 -3.80 30.51 12.08
C TYR A 77 -4.61 30.42 13.39
N LYS A 78 -4.82 31.55 14.09
CA LYS A 78 -5.53 31.58 15.40
C LYS A 78 -7.00 31.15 15.35
N SER A 79 -7.63 31.05 14.18
CA SER A 79 -9.04 30.64 14.03
C SER A 79 -9.25 29.21 13.51
N CYS A 80 -8.21 28.48 13.11
CA CYS A 80 -8.31 27.09 12.65
C CYS A 80 -8.12 26.08 13.81
N GLN A 81 -8.89 26.23 14.89
CA GLN A 81 -8.95 25.25 15.99
C GLN A 81 -9.70 23.95 15.60
N LYS A 82 -9.94 23.70 14.30
CA LYS A 82 -10.66 22.54 13.76
C LYS A 82 -9.76 21.56 12.99
N LEU A 83 -8.43 21.70 13.08
CA LEU A 83 -7.51 20.65 12.64
C LEU A 83 -7.59 19.52 13.65
N LYS A 84 -7.93 18.30 13.19
CA LYS A 84 -8.25 17.19 14.11
C LYS A 84 -7.31 16.02 14.04
N TYR A 85 -6.81 15.71 12.87
CA TYR A 85 -6.05 14.49 12.70
C TYR A 85 -4.73 14.81 12.02
N ASN A 86 -3.64 14.47 12.71
CA ASN A 86 -2.33 14.43 12.08
C ASN A 86 -2.34 13.37 10.99
N VAL A 87 -1.62 13.65 9.92
CA VAL A 87 -1.30 12.63 8.93
C VAL A 87 -0.21 11.74 9.51
N SER A 88 -0.54 10.46 9.65
CA SER A 88 0.37 9.41 10.14
C SER A 88 1.20 8.79 9.02
N GLN A 89 0.66 8.72 7.79
CA GLN A 89 1.30 8.10 6.64
C GLN A 89 0.92 8.85 5.36
N ILE A 90 1.89 8.97 4.46
CA ILE A 90 1.70 9.55 3.13
C ILE A 90 2.14 8.50 2.10
N TYR A 91 1.26 8.19 1.14
CA TYR A 91 1.59 7.40 -0.04
C TYR A 91 1.71 8.31 -1.26
N TYR A 92 2.83 8.18 -1.96
CA TYR A 92 3.15 8.94 -3.16
C TYR A 92 2.78 8.10 -4.38
N GLY A 93 1.53 8.24 -4.82
CA GLY A 93 1.01 7.53 -5.99
C GLY A 93 1.40 8.19 -7.30
N LYS A 94 0.89 7.62 -8.40
CA LYS A 94 1.16 8.08 -9.76
C LYS A 94 0.40 9.36 -10.08
N GLU A 95 -0.91 9.38 -9.88
CA GLU A 95 -1.78 10.52 -10.14
C GLU A 95 -2.27 11.19 -8.85
N TYR A 96 -2.35 10.43 -7.76
CA TYR A 96 -2.84 10.92 -6.47
C TYR A 96 -1.87 10.61 -5.34
N ARG A 97 -1.74 11.57 -4.42
CA ARG A 97 -1.08 11.41 -3.14
C ARG A 97 -2.14 11.10 -2.09
N LEU A 98 -1.93 10.04 -1.32
CA LEU A 98 -2.87 9.59 -0.29
C LEU A 98 -2.33 9.93 1.09
N PHE A 99 -3.18 10.50 1.93
CA PHE A 99 -2.85 10.89 3.29
C PHE A 99 -3.70 10.09 4.25
N LYS A 100 -3.06 9.22 5.02
CA LYS A 100 -3.73 8.45 6.07
C LYS A 100 -3.51 9.12 7.42
N THR A 101 -4.61 9.50 8.03
CA THR A 101 -4.62 10.13 9.34
C THR A 101 -4.54 9.10 10.47
N GLU A 102 -4.21 9.53 11.68
CA GLU A 102 -4.10 8.67 12.87
C GLU A 102 -5.40 7.88 13.19
N ASN A 103 -6.57 8.40 12.81
CA ASN A 103 -7.85 7.70 12.99
C ASN A 103 -8.24 6.81 11.79
N SER A 104 -7.29 6.53 10.89
CA SER A 104 -7.48 5.74 9.66
C SER A 104 -8.37 6.37 8.59
N LYS A 105 -8.79 7.64 8.71
CA LYS A 105 -9.37 8.38 7.56
C LYS A 105 -8.29 8.58 6.50
N ILE A 106 -8.63 8.26 5.26
CA ILE A 106 -7.77 8.49 4.09
C ILE A 106 -8.36 9.66 3.31
N VAL A 107 -7.50 10.54 2.80
CA VAL A 107 -7.86 11.55 1.81
C VAL A 107 -6.87 11.47 0.65
N ALA A 108 -7.34 11.81 -0.55
CA ALA A 108 -6.59 11.68 -1.78
C ALA A 108 -6.61 13.02 -2.52
N PHE A 109 -5.45 13.42 -3.04
CA PHE A 109 -5.29 14.67 -3.77
C PHE A 109 -4.39 14.48 -4.97
N ASN A 110 -4.62 15.28 -6.01
CA ASN A 110 -3.84 15.20 -7.24
C ASN A 110 -2.34 15.39 -6.94
N ASN A 111 -1.51 14.45 -7.38
CA ASN A 111 -0.08 14.43 -7.13
C ASN A 111 0.65 15.55 -7.89
N GLN A 112 0.15 15.96 -9.06
CA GLN A 112 0.72 17.08 -9.82
C GLN A 112 0.73 18.37 -9.01
N PHE A 113 -0.31 18.63 -8.22
CA PHE A 113 -0.34 19.78 -7.32
C PHE A 113 0.85 19.79 -6.35
N PHE A 114 1.19 18.64 -5.78
CA PHE A 114 2.31 18.55 -4.85
C PHE A 114 3.66 18.61 -5.57
N THR A 115 3.76 18.06 -6.78
CA THR A 115 4.94 18.24 -7.63
C THR A 115 5.18 19.73 -7.91
N ASP A 116 4.14 20.46 -8.32
CA ASP A 116 4.22 21.91 -8.57
C ASP A 116 4.61 22.68 -7.29
N LEU A 117 4.07 22.27 -6.14
CA LEU A 117 4.41 22.83 -4.83
C LEU A 117 5.89 22.59 -4.47
N GLU A 118 6.39 21.36 -4.67
CA GLU A 118 7.77 20.96 -4.38
C GLU A 118 8.76 21.70 -5.30
N GLU A 119 8.44 21.83 -6.59
CA GLU A 119 9.22 22.61 -7.55
C GLU A 119 9.26 24.09 -7.17
N PHE A 120 8.11 24.67 -6.79
CA PHE A 120 8.05 26.04 -6.31
C PHE A 120 8.88 26.24 -5.03
N SER A 121 8.80 25.29 -4.10
CA SER A 121 9.58 25.28 -2.86
C SER A 121 11.08 25.26 -3.17
N TYR A 122 11.50 24.44 -4.14
CA TYR A 122 12.88 24.36 -4.59
C TYR A 122 13.37 25.69 -5.19
N LEU A 123 12.58 26.32 -6.09
CA LEU A 123 12.94 27.59 -6.73
C LEU A 123 13.12 28.74 -5.74
N LEU A 124 12.37 28.73 -4.64
CA LEU A 124 12.47 29.75 -3.59
C LEU A 124 13.51 29.41 -2.52
N ASN A 125 14.26 28.32 -2.69
CA ASN A 125 15.18 27.78 -1.70
C ASN A 125 14.49 27.52 -0.34
N TRP A 126 13.20 27.22 -0.40
CA TRP A 126 12.34 26.88 0.72
C TRP A 126 12.42 25.38 0.92
N PHE A 127 13.42 24.88 1.61
CA PHE A 127 13.45 23.49 2.03
C PHE A 127 12.49 23.33 3.22
N CYS A 128 11.32 22.75 2.97
CA CYS A 128 10.25 22.72 3.94
C CYS A 128 9.85 21.28 4.25
N ASP A 129 10.26 20.80 5.43
CA ASP A 129 9.49 19.76 6.10
C ASP A 129 8.14 20.36 6.46
N LEU A 130 7.08 19.87 5.79
CA LEU A 130 5.70 20.28 6.04
C LEU A 130 5.03 19.26 6.95
N ASP A 131 4.41 19.75 8.02
CA ASP A 131 3.48 18.98 8.82
C ASP A 131 2.11 19.00 8.14
N TYR A 132 1.47 17.82 8.03
CA TYR A 132 0.18 17.67 7.36
C TYR A 132 -0.92 17.31 8.35
N PHE A 133 -2.06 17.97 8.20
CA PHE A 133 -3.26 17.79 9.00
C PHE A 133 -4.47 17.64 8.09
N VAL A 134 -5.49 16.92 8.55
CA VAL A 134 -6.77 16.77 7.85
C VAL A 134 -7.91 17.19 8.75
N ASP A 135 -8.84 17.96 8.20
CA ASP A 135 -10.04 18.38 8.90
C ASP A 135 -11.21 17.38 8.72
N TYR A 136 -12.37 17.74 9.27
CA TYR A 136 -13.57 16.92 9.19
C TYR A 136 -14.10 16.73 7.78
N ASP A 137 -13.98 17.75 6.96
CA ASP A 137 -14.48 17.77 5.59
C ASP A 137 -13.48 17.12 4.62
N GLY A 138 -12.29 16.75 5.11
CA GLY A 138 -11.25 16.06 4.34
C GLY A 138 -10.23 17.01 3.72
N ASN A 139 -10.31 18.31 4.01
CA ASN A 139 -9.35 19.29 3.54
C ASN A 139 -7.98 19.06 4.21
N ILE A 140 -6.92 19.30 3.45
CA ILE A 140 -5.55 19.18 3.94
C ILE A 140 -5.06 20.56 4.35
N PHE A 141 -4.39 20.60 5.49
CA PHE A 141 -3.59 21.73 5.91
C PHE A 141 -2.13 21.30 6.01
N ALA A 142 -1.26 21.91 5.22
CA ALA A 142 0.18 21.66 5.24
C ALA A 142 0.90 22.90 5.77
N THR A 143 1.78 22.73 6.76
CA THR A 143 2.33 23.87 7.48
C THR A 143 3.75 23.64 7.98
N ASN A 144 4.51 24.72 8.14
CA ASN A 144 5.71 24.76 8.96
C ASN A 144 5.85 26.14 9.63
N LYS A 145 7.06 26.50 10.09
CA LYS A 145 7.31 27.81 10.74
C LYS A 145 7.13 29.02 9.80
N LEU A 146 7.20 28.83 8.49
CA LEU A 146 7.25 29.89 7.49
C LEU A 146 6.01 29.89 6.57
N ILE A 147 5.41 28.72 6.36
CA ILE A 147 4.42 28.48 5.32
C ILE A 147 3.18 27.81 5.91
N HIS A 148 2.01 28.23 5.45
CA HIS A 148 0.71 27.63 5.74
C HIS A 148 -0.06 27.48 4.44
N ILE A 149 -0.41 26.24 4.08
CA ILE A 149 -1.12 25.86 2.85
C ILE A 149 -2.42 25.19 3.25
N PHE A 150 -3.53 25.62 2.65
CA PHE A 150 -4.83 24.98 2.81
C PHE A 150 -5.29 24.46 1.46
N ILE A 151 -5.66 23.18 1.41
CA ILE A 151 -6.04 22.46 0.20
C ILE A 151 -7.44 21.90 0.41
N GLN A 152 -8.40 22.40 -0.38
CA GLN A 152 -9.79 21.96 -0.28
C GLN A 152 -10.00 20.63 -0.99
N ALA A 153 -10.60 19.65 -0.30
CA ALA A 153 -10.80 18.31 -0.85
C ALA A 153 -12.00 18.19 -1.77
N ASN A 154 -11.86 17.29 -2.74
CA ASN A 154 -12.97 16.75 -3.53
C ASN A 154 -13.47 15.45 -2.87
N ASN A 155 -14.79 15.23 -2.86
CA ASN A 155 -15.46 14.15 -2.12
C ASN A 155 -15.31 12.73 -2.75
N LEU A 156 -14.33 12.48 -3.60
CA LEU A 156 -14.22 11.25 -4.43
C LEU A 156 -13.06 10.33 -4.02
N THR A 157 -12.75 10.24 -2.72
CA THR A 157 -11.53 9.58 -2.24
C THR A 157 -11.43 8.09 -2.59
N SER A 158 -12.53 7.32 -2.56
CA SER A 158 -12.48 5.88 -2.85
C SER A 158 -12.09 5.59 -4.30
N GLU A 159 -12.65 6.34 -5.25
CA GLU A 159 -12.34 6.19 -6.68
C GLU A 159 -10.86 6.44 -6.96
N TYR A 160 -10.27 7.43 -6.28
CA TYR A 160 -8.85 7.77 -6.43
C TYR A 160 -7.92 6.70 -5.83
N ILE A 161 -8.32 6.08 -4.71
CA ILE A 161 -7.59 4.95 -4.14
C ILE A 161 -7.59 3.76 -5.11
N ASP A 162 -8.75 3.42 -5.66
CA ASP A 162 -8.89 2.31 -6.60
C ASP A 162 -8.06 2.52 -7.87
N LEU A 163 -8.03 3.75 -8.40
CA LEU A 163 -7.17 4.12 -9.54
C LEU A 163 -5.68 3.91 -9.23
N GLU A 164 -5.21 4.32 -8.05
CA GLU A 164 -3.82 4.09 -7.64
C GLU A 164 -3.50 2.59 -7.50
N TYR A 165 -4.41 1.81 -6.94
CA TYR A 165 -4.27 0.35 -6.91
C TYR A 165 -4.15 -0.25 -8.32
N MET A 166 -4.96 0.21 -9.26
CA MET A 166 -4.88 -0.22 -10.66
C MET A 166 -3.51 0.14 -11.28
N TYR A 167 -2.98 1.33 -11.01
CA TYR A 167 -1.64 1.72 -11.49
C TYR A 167 -0.52 0.88 -10.90
N ILE A 168 -0.60 0.49 -9.62
CA ILE A 168 0.35 -0.43 -9.00
C ILE A 168 0.27 -1.81 -9.66
N ALA A 169 -0.94 -2.32 -9.87
CA ALA A 169 -1.15 -3.62 -10.50
C ALA A 169 -0.62 -3.66 -11.94
N ASP A 170 -0.94 -2.64 -12.74
CA ASP A 170 -0.44 -2.48 -14.12
C ASP A 170 1.08 -2.32 -14.16
N SER A 171 1.65 -1.55 -13.24
CA SER A 171 3.11 -1.39 -13.12
C SER A 171 3.78 -2.70 -12.71
N PHE A 172 3.16 -3.48 -11.82
CA PHE A 172 3.65 -4.79 -11.41
C PHE A 172 3.61 -5.79 -12.58
N GLU A 173 2.53 -5.81 -13.36
CA GLU A 173 2.39 -6.64 -14.55
C GLU A 173 3.45 -6.28 -15.60
N LYS A 174 3.59 -4.99 -15.93
CA LYS A 174 4.62 -4.51 -16.87
C LYS A 174 6.03 -4.79 -16.38
N PHE A 175 6.28 -4.64 -15.07
CA PHE A 175 7.57 -4.97 -14.47
C PHE A 175 7.84 -6.47 -14.46
N SER A 176 6.79 -7.30 -14.42
CA SER A 176 6.95 -8.76 -14.39
C SER A 176 7.63 -9.31 -15.64
N ASP A 177 7.47 -8.66 -16.80
CA ASP A 177 8.20 -9.01 -18.04
C ASP A 177 9.71 -8.71 -17.97
N PHE A 178 10.11 -7.79 -17.09
CA PHE A 178 11.52 -7.49 -16.81
C PHE A 178 12.08 -8.33 -15.66
N ARG A 179 11.24 -9.08 -14.93
CA ARG A 179 11.76 -10.16 -14.08
C ARG A 179 12.31 -11.23 -15.01
N ARG A 180 13.63 -11.34 -15.06
CA ARG A 180 14.27 -12.52 -15.63
C ARG A 180 13.75 -13.74 -14.89
N CYS A 181 12.92 -14.54 -15.57
CA CYS A 181 12.46 -15.85 -15.09
C CYS A 181 13.65 -16.75 -14.69
N ASP A 182 14.83 -16.47 -15.26
CA ASP A 182 16.08 -17.22 -15.04
C ASP A 182 16.84 -16.77 -13.78
N GLU A 183 16.52 -15.59 -13.23
CA GLU A 183 16.99 -15.10 -11.94
C GLU A 183 15.92 -15.33 -10.86
N LEU A 184 15.36 -16.55 -10.81
CA LEU A 184 14.73 -17.04 -9.59
C LEU A 184 15.72 -16.74 -8.45
N ILE A 185 15.31 -15.92 -7.47
CA ILE A 185 16.09 -15.73 -6.24
C ILE A 185 16.42 -17.14 -5.78
N LYS A 186 17.70 -17.50 -5.83
CA LYS A 186 18.14 -18.83 -5.47
C LYS A 186 17.87 -18.95 -3.98
N ILE A 187 16.76 -19.56 -3.60
CA ILE A 187 16.40 -19.70 -2.21
C ILE A 187 17.32 -20.74 -1.58
N ASP A 188 18.04 -20.32 -0.55
CA ASP A 188 18.92 -21.18 0.24
C ASP A 188 18.33 -21.38 1.64
N PHE A 189 18.05 -22.64 1.96
CA PHE A 189 17.56 -23.05 3.27
C PHE A 189 18.68 -23.57 4.18
N SER A 190 19.90 -23.72 3.68
CA SER A 190 20.97 -24.50 4.33
C SER A 190 21.43 -23.97 5.68
N HIS A 191 21.21 -22.68 5.96
CA HIS A 191 21.54 -22.04 7.24
C HIS A 191 20.42 -22.13 8.28
N LEU A 192 19.22 -22.59 7.90
CA LEU A 192 18.12 -22.78 8.84
C LEU A 192 18.34 -24.08 9.63
N ASP A 193 17.91 -24.08 10.89
CA ASP A 193 17.67 -25.32 11.63
C ASP A 193 16.22 -25.80 11.41
N SER A 194 15.88 -26.98 11.95
CA SER A 194 14.55 -27.56 11.76
C SER A 194 13.44 -26.67 12.35
N ALA A 195 13.67 -26.06 13.51
CA ALA A 195 12.70 -25.17 14.15
C ALA A 195 12.48 -23.88 13.33
N SER A 196 13.55 -23.27 12.82
CA SER A 196 13.46 -22.07 11.97
C SER A 196 12.78 -22.38 10.64
N PHE A 197 12.97 -23.58 10.09
CA PHE A 197 12.26 -24.02 8.88
C PHE A 197 10.76 -24.25 9.14
N GLU A 198 10.39 -24.81 10.29
CA GLU A 198 8.99 -24.94 10.70
C GLU A 198 8.33 -23.57 10.87
N ASN A 199 9.00 -22.62 11.53
CA ASN A 199 8.54 -21.24 11.65
C ASN A 199 8.37 -20.56 10.28
N LEU A 200 9.29 -20.78 9.34
CA LEU A 200 9.16 -20.31 7.96
C LEU A 200 7.91 -20.89 7.30
N CYS A 201 7.60 -22.16 7.51
CA CYS A 201 6.40 -22.80 6.97
C CYS A 201 5.14 -22.23 7.60
N TYR A 202 5.14 -21.98 8.92
CA TYR A 202 4.05 -21.31 9.63
C TYR A 202 3.76 -19.94 9.02
N ASP A 203 4.77 -19.07 8.96
CA ASP A 203 4.63 -17.71 8.42
C ASP A 203 4.20 -17.72 6.94
N PHE A 204 4.68 -18.70 6.17
CA PHE A 204 4.29 -18.87 4.78
C PHE A 204 2.81 -19.24 4.65
N LEU A 205 2.31 -20.17 5.48
CA LEU A 205 0.89 -20.57 5.47
C LEU A 205 0.00 -19.39 5.86
N GLU A 206 0.37 -18.65 6.90
CA GLU A 206 -0.33 -17.44 7.33
C GLU A 206 -0.38 -16.40 6.21
N ALA A 207 0.77 -16.08 5.62
CA ALA A 207 0.85 -15.13 4.51
C ALA A 207 0.10 -15.59 3.25
N SER A 208 -0.03 -16.91 3.06
CA SER A 208 -0.80 -17.52 1.96
C SER A 208 -2.30 -17.55 2.21
N GLY A 209 -2.78 -17.10 3.38
CA GLY A 209 -4.20 -17.00 3.71
C GLY A 209 -4.81 -18.23 4.40
N PHE A 210 -3.98 -19.17 4.88
CA PHE A 210 -4.48 -20.22 5.78
C PHE A 210 -4.92 -19.61 7.12
N GLN A 211 -5.93 -20.23 7.73
CA GLN A 211 -6.47 -19.83 9.04
C GLN A 211 -6.26 -20.93 10.07
N ASN A 212 -6.47 -20.59 11.35
CA ASN A 212 -6.41 -21.56 12.47
C ASN A 212 -5.13 -22.41 12.45
N ILE A 213 -3.99 -21.75 12.23
CA ILE A 213 -2.70 -22.43 12.14
C ILE A 213 -2.19 -22.69 13.56
N HIS A 214 -2.01 -23.96 13.90
CA HIS A 214 -1.61 -24.39 15.24
C HIS A 214 -0.42 -25.36 15.17
N PRO A 215 0.69 -25.09 15.88
CA PRO A 215 1.76 -26.06 16.06
C PRO A 215 1.33 -27.16 17.02
N ILE A 216 1.76 -28.39 16.75
CA ILE A 216 1.36 -29.59 17.51
C ILE A 216 2.56 -30.32 18.11
N GLY A 217 3.77 -30.05 17.62
CA GLY A 217 5.00 -30.65 18.14
C GLY A 217 5.43 -30.07 19.49
N ASN A 218 5.57 -30.92 20.51
CA ASN A 218 6.33 -30.61 21.72
C ASN A 218 7.75 -31.15 21.54
N SER A 219 8.76 -30.30 21.76
CA SER A 219 10.19 -30.52 21.52
C SER A 219 10.86 -31.66 22.31
N ASN A 220 10.10 -32.55 22.96
CA ASN A 220 10.61 -33.64 23.81
C ASN A 220 9.79 -34.95 23.73
N ALA A 221 8.88 -35.11 22.77
CA ALA A 221 8.17 -36.38 22.56
C ALA A 221 8.73 -37.12 21.32
N SER A 222 8.67 -38.45 21.34
CA SER A 222 9.01 -39.33 20.21
C SER A 222 8.05 -39.05 19.04
N ASP A 223 8.41 -38.10 18.19
CA ASP A 223 7.53 -37.42 17.24
C ASP A 223 6.90 -38.33 16.17
N GLY A 224 5.56 -38.45 16.21
CA GLY A 224 4.71 -39.06 15.17
C GLY A 224 4.53 -38.21 13.91
N GLY A 225 5.49 -37.34 13.60
CA GLY A 225 5.60 -36.67 12.30
C GLY A 225 4.54 -35.62 11.94
N ARG A 226 3.91 -34.94 12.92
CA ARG A 226 2.99 -33.82 12.69
C ARG A 226 3.57 -32.55 13.28
N ASP A 227 3.67 -31.50 12.46
CA ASP A 227 4.28 -30.24 12.89
C ASP A 227 3.20 -29.17 13.06
N LEU A 228 2.30 -29.00 12.07
CA LEU A 228 1.23 -27.98 12.11
C LEU A 228 -0.15 -28.55 11.69
N LEU A 229 -1.23 -27.96 12.20
CA LEU A 229 -2.57 -28.00 11.61
C LEU A 229 -2.92 -26.62 11.04
N ALA A 230 -3.71 -26.59 9.96
CA ALA A 230 -4.24 -25.35 9.41
C ALA A 230 -5.53 -25.59 8.61
N GLU A 231 -6.29 -24.51 8.37
CA GLU A 231 -7.47 -24.51 7.50
C GLU A 231 -7.21 -23.68 6.24
N GLU A 232 -7.38 -24.28 5.07
CA GLU A 232 -7.45 -23.57 3.79
C GLU A 232 -8.86 -23.02 3.60
N ILE A 233 -8.98 -21.72 3.32
CA ILE A 233 -10.27 -21.08 3.06
C ILE A 233 -10.43 -20.88 1.56
N ILE A 234 -11.44 -21.54 1.00
CA ILE A 234 -11.73 -21.49 -0.44
C ILE A 234 -13.04 -20.73 -0.61
N THR A 235 -12.94 -19.53 -1.17
CA THR A 235 -14.10 -18.70 -1.48
C THR A 235 -14.48 -18.94 -2.93
N GLY A 236 -15.66 -19.53 -3.15
CA GLY A 236 -16.21 -19.76 -4.47
C GLY A 236 -17.62 -19.18 -4.62
N LEU A 237 -18.20 -19.33 -5.81
CA LEU A 237 -19.57 -18.90 -6.10
C LEU A 237 -20.61 -19.55 -5.18
N ALA A 238 -20.32 -20.75 -4.67
CA ALA A 238 -21.19 -21.51 -3.76
C ALA A 238 -21.01 -21.15 -2.27
N GLY A 239 -20.14 -20.19 -1.96
CA GLY A 239 -19.84 -19.78 -0.58
C GLY A 239 -18.41 -20.10 -0.15
N ILE A 240 -18.22 -20.17 1.16
CA ILE A 240 -16.91 -20.40 1.80
C ILE A 240 -16.81 -21.87 2.19
N GLU A 241 -15.83 -22.57 1.61
CA GLU A 241 -15.44 -23.93 2.00
C GLU A 241 -14.17 -23.85 2.84
N LYS A 242 -14.13 -24.61 3.95
CA LYS A 242 -12.93 -24.76 4.76
C LYS A 242 -12.40 -26.18 4.61
N ARG A 243 -11.10 -26.32 4.35
CA ARG A 243 -10.43 -27.62 4.29
C ARG A 243 -9.35 -27.72 5.34
N ALA A 244 -9.45 -28.72 6.22
CA ALA A 244 -8.46 -28.95 7.26
C ALA A 244 -7.24 -29.71 6.72
N TYR A 245 -6.04 -29.24 7.08
CA TYR A 245 -4.74 -29.80 6.68
C TYR A 245 -3.94 -30.27 7.89
N VAL A 246 -3.34 -31.45 7.77
CA VAL A 246 -2.16 -31.85 8.56
C VAL A 246 -0.91 -31.50 7.75
N ILE A 247 -0.01 -30.72 8.34
CA ILE A 247 1.23 -30.27 7.69
C ILE A 247 2.44 -30.87 8.40
N GLN A 248 3.37 -31.37 7.60
CA GLN A 248 4.69 -31.82 8.04
C GLN A 248 5.78 -31.02 7.32
N CYS A 249 6.71 -30.48 8.09
CA CYS A 249 7.82 -29.63 7.70
C CYS A 249 9.14 -30.39 7.89
N LYS A 250 9.78 -30.83 6.80
CA LYS A 250 11.04 -31.57 6.87
C LYS A 250 12.24 -30.75 6.42
N HIS A 251 13.12 -30.46 7.38
CA HIS A 251 14.41 -29.83 7.15
C HIS A 251 15.57 -30.85 7.33
N ARG A 252 15.89 -31.62 6.28
CA ARG A 252 16.99 -32.61 6.30
C ARG A 252 17.66 -32.73 4.94
N LYS A 253 18.96 -33.07 4.92
CA LYS A 253 19.78 -33.19 3.68
C LYS A 253 19.18 -34.14 2.62
N THR A 254 18.49 -35.18 3.05
CA THR A 254 17.72 -36.08 2.19
C THR A 254 16.38 -36.38 2.84
N THR A 255 15.29 -36.20 2.11
CA THR A 255 13.96 -36.58 2.56
C THR A 255 13.55 -37.88 1.87
N SER A 256 13.81 -38.99 2.54
CA SER A 256 13.20 -40.28 2.20
C SER A 256 12.04 -40.55 3.16
N LEU A 257 10.88 -40.93 2.62
CA LEU A 257 9.80 -41.49 3.44
C LEU A 257 9.87 -43.01 3.37
N SER A 258 9.93 -43.68 4.52
CA SER A 258 9.75 -45.13 4.59
C SER A 258 8.31 -45.51 4.22
N ARG A 259 8.02 -46.81 4.06
CA ARG A 259 6.64 -47.26 3.77
C ARG A 259 5.74 -47.01 4.97
N GLU A 260 6.29 -47.16 6.16
CA GLU A 260 5.65 -46.96 7.44
C GLU A 260 5.19 -45.50 7.57
N ASN A 261 6.06 -44.53 7.29
CA ASN A 261 5.72 -43.11 7.31
C ASN A 261 4.56 -42.75 6.37
N VAL A 262 4.48 -43.41 5.20
CA VAL A 262 3.42 -43.17 4.20
C VAL A 262 2.08 -43.77 4.68
N LEU A 263 2.12 -44.91 5.37
CA LEU A 263 0.93 -45.52 5.98
C LEU A 263 0.40 -44.69 7.15
N GLU A 264 1.29 -44.07 7.93
CA GLU A 264 0.93 -43.22 9.06
C GLU A 264 0.10 -42.00 8.65
N ILE A 265 0.32 -41.44 7.45
CA ILE A 265 -0.41 -40.26 6.94
C ILE A 265 -1.94 -40.42 7.11
N GLU A 266 -2.48 -41.60 6.84
CA GLU A 266 -3.92 -41.83 6.97
C GLU A 266 -4.39 -41.80 8.42
N THR A 267 -3.61 -42.40 9.31
CA THR A 267 -3.84 -42.30 10.76
C THR A 267 -3.79 -40.83 11.18
N LEU A 268 -2.83 -40.04 10.68
CA LEU A 268 -2.75 -38.61 10.97
C LEU A 268 -3.98 -37.84 10.50
N LEU A 269 -4.45 -38.09 9.28
CA LEU A 269 -5.64 -37.44 8.76
C LEU A 269 -6.89 -37.78 9.59
N ARG A 270 -7.06 -39.06 9.97
CA ARG A 270 -8.21 -39.50 10.76
C ARG A 270 -8.19 -38.93 12.18
N GLU A 271 -7.04 -38.99 12.86
CA GLU A 271 -6.93 -38.51 14.24
C GLU A 271 -7.18 -37.01 14.39
N ASN A 272 -6.84 -36.22 13.37
CA ASN A 272 -7.04 -34.76 13.39
C ASN A 272 -8.29 -34.32 12.61
N ASN A 273 -9.14 -35.26 12.14
CA ASN A 273 -10.27 -34.98 11.26
C ASN A 273 -9.91 -34.09 10.06
N ALA A 274 -8.71 -34.28 9.51
CA ALA A 274 -8.20 -33.48 8.41
C ALA A 274 -8.49 -34.14 7.05
N GLU A 275 -8.68 -33.29 6.04
CA GLU A 275 -9.00 -33.73 4.69
C GLU A 275 -7.75 -33.93 3.84
N LYS A 276 -6.74 -33.09 4.09
CA LYS A 276 -5.52 -33.01 3.29
C LYS A 276 -4.27 -33.14 4.15
N TYR A 277 -3.26 -33.73 3.55
CA TYR A 277 -1.92 -33.81 4.11
C TYR A 277 -0.98 -32.98 3.24
N LEU A 278 -0.17 -32.13 3.85
CA LEU A 278 0.82 -31.32 3.16
C LEU A 278 2.23 -31.60 3.70
N LEU A 279 3.12 -32.07 2.82
CA LEU A 279 4.54 -32.23 3.13
C LEU A 279 5.36 -31.10 2.52
N ILE A 280 6.04 -30.31 3.34
CA ILE A 280 6.92 -29.23 2.90
C ILE A 280 8.37 -29.62 3.22
N CYS A 281 9.25 -29.60 2.23
CA CYS A 281 10.65 -30.00 2.37
C CYS A 281 11.60 -28.88 1.97
N SER A 282 12.68 -28.71 2.73
CA SER A 282 13.77 -27.79 2.38
C SER A 282 14.72 -28.34 1.30
N ASN A 283 14.57 -29.62 0.95
CA ASN A 283 15.35 -30.34 -0.05
C ASN A 283 14.43 -31.13 -0.98
N ASP A 284 14.98 -31.63 -2.08
CA ASP A 284 14.23 -32.41 -3.04
C ASP A 284 13.80 -33.77 -2.46
N LEU A 285 12.59 -34.18 -2.80
CA LEU A 285 12.08 -35.49 -2.47
C LEU A 285 12.75 -36.54 -3.36
N THR A 286 13.09 -37.69 -2.80
CA THR A 286 13.65 -38.77 -3.62
C THR A 286 12.57 -39.31 -4.58
N PRO A 287 12.94 -39.79 -5.79
CA PRO A 287 11.97 -40.37 -6.73
C PRO A 287 11.14 -41.50 -6.11
N GLN A 288 11.76 -42.31 -5.24
CA GLN A 288 11.08 -43.37 -4.50
C GLN A 288 10.01 -42.84 -3.54
N THR A 289 10.23 -41.67 -2.94
CA THR A 289 9.26 -41.02 -2.06
C THR A 289 8.10 -40.49 -2.87
N ILE A 290 8.38 -39.80 -3.98
CA ILE A 290 7.37 -39.29 -4.91
C ILE A 290 6.49 -40.44 -5.41
N ASP A 291 7.08 -41.53 -5.90
CA ASP A 291 6.36 -42.72 -6.36
C ASP A 291 5.44 -43.31 -5.28
N ARG A 292 5.85 -43.27 -4.02
CA ARG A 292 5.04 -43.79 -2.90
C ARG A 292 3.85 -42.89 -2.61
N LEU A 293 4.06 -41.57 -2.54
CA LEU A 293 3.00 -40.59 -2.33
C LEU A 293 1.99 -40.60 -3.48
N GLU A 294 2.47 -40.68 -4.73
CA GLU A 294 1.63 -40.77 -5.92
C GLU A 294 0.80 -42.07 -5.96
N LYS A 295 1.40 -43.20 -5.58
CA LYS A 295 0.65 -44.47 -5.44
C LYS A 295 -0.44 -44.39 -4.38
N GLN A 296 -0.20 -43.67 -3.28
CA GLN A 296 -1.21 -43.44 -2.24
C GLN A 296 -2.34 -42.55 -2.76
N ASN A 297 -2.01 -41.44 -3.44
CA ASN A 297 -2.98 -40.52 -4.03
C ASN A 297 -3.91 -41.21 -5.03
N LYS A 298 -3.34 -42.04 -5.93
CA LYS A 298 -4.11 -42.84 -6.91
C LYS A 298 -5.08 -43.82 -6.28
N ARG A 299 -4.72 -44.39 -5.13
CA ARG A 299 -5.56 -45.37 -4.43
C ARG A 299 -6.68 -44.73 -3.60
N ARG A 300 -6.51 -43.47 -3.16
CA ARG A 300 -7.28 -42.93 -2.03
C ARG A 300 -7.56 -41.42 -2.11
N THR A 301 -7.99 -40.92 -3.27
CA THR A 301 -8.64 -39.59 -3.43
C THR A 301 -7.74 -38.35 -3.34
N ASN A 302 -6.48 -38.39 -3.83
CA ASN A 302 -5.61 -37.20 -3.95
C ASN A 302 -5.53 -36.34 -2.67
N LYS A 303 -5.39 -36.99 -1.51
CA LYS A 303 -5.36 -36.32 -0.20
C LYS A 303 -4.00 -35.78 0.17
N VAL A 304 -2.93 -36.20 -0.50
CA VAL A 304 -1.56 -35.81 -0.17
C VAL A 304 -1.02 -34.81 -1.18
N VAL A 305 -0.56 -33.67 -0.67
CA VAL A 305 0.17 -32.61 -1.40
C VAL A 305 1.60 -32.60 -0.87
N TYR A 306 2.57 -32.39 -1.74
CA TYR A 306 3.97 -32.27 -1.34
C TYR A 306 4.68 -31.17 -2.11
N TRP A 307 5.57 -30.45 -1.44
CA TRP A 307 6.45 -29.44 -2.01
C TRP A 307 7.89 -29.79 -1.65
N GLY A 308 8.69 -30.09 -2.68
CA GLY A 308 10.14 -30.16 -2.54
C GLY A 308 10.75 -28.77 -2.50
N LYS A 309 12.09 -28.71 -2.54
CA LYS A 309 12.84 -27.46 -2.50
C LYS A 309 12.40 -26.50 -3.61
N ILE A 310 12.27 -27.00 -4.83
CA ILE A 310 11.95 -26.18 -6.00
C ILE A 310 10.52 -25.64 -5.90
N GLU A 311 9.54 -26.50 -5.59
CA GLU A 311 8.13 -26.12 -5.51
C GLU A 311 7.86 -25.14 -4.37
N PHE A 312 8.54 -25.32 -3.23
CA PHE A 312 8.40 -24.42 -2.10
C PHE A 312 9.11 -23.08 -2.36
N ALA A 313 10.31 -23.10 -2.93
CA ALA A 313 11.02 -21.88 -3.33
C ALA A 313 10.19 -21.03 -4.32
N ALA A 314 9.60 -21.64 -5.34
CA ALA A 314 8.76 -20.93 -6.30
C ALA A 314 7.54 -20.25 -5.64
N ARG A 315 6.97 -20.87 -4.60
CA ARG A 315 5.87 -20.29 -3.81
C ARG A 315 6.34 -19.14 -2.94
N LEU A 316 7.47 -19.30 -2.25
CA LEU A 316 8.07 -18.27 -1.38
C LEU A 316 8.44 -16.99 -2.13
N GLN A 317 8.75 -17.05 -3.42
CA GLN A 317 9.04 -15.87 -4.24
C GLN A 317 7.87 -14.89 -4.37
N LYS A 318 6.64 -15.34 -4.10
CA LYS A 318 5.47 -14.46 -4.00
C LYS A 318 5.45 -13.64 -2.70
N PHE A 319 6.34 -13.95 -1.75
CA PHE A 319 6.41 -13.34 -0.42
C PHE A 319 7.84 -12.82 -0.12
N PRO A 320 8.30 -11.74 -0.80
CA PRO A 320 9.65 -11.19 -0.60
C PRO A 320 9.96 -10.81 0.86
N ILE A 321 8.95 -10.41 1.62
CA ILE A 321 9.08 -10.10 3.06
C ILE A 321 9.59 -11.32 3.85
N LEU A 322 9.07 -12.52 3.55
CA LEU A 322 9.50 -13.75 4.21
C LEU A 322 10.91 -14.15 3.79
N ILE A 323 11.24 -14.01 2.51
CA ILE A 323 12.60 -14.25 2.00
C ILE A 323 13.61 -13.38 2.77
N ASN A 324 13.28 -12.11 3.00
CA ASN A 324 14.13 -11.20 3.76
C ASN A 324 14.19 -11.55 5.25
N LYS A 325 13.04 -11.82 5.91
CA LYS A 325 12.94 -12.19 7.33
C LYS A 325 13.84 -13.38 7.67
N TYR A 326 13.81 -14.41 6.83
CA TYR A 326 14.58 -15.64 7.02
C TYR A 326 15.95 -15.65 6.33
N LYS A 327 16.33 -14.53 5.69
CA LYS A 327 17.63 -14.35 5.00
C LYS A 327 17.90 -15.46 3.97
N LEU A 328 16.90 -15.78 3.14
CA LEU A 328 16.94 -16.91 2.22
C LEU A 328 17.68 -16.63 0.90
N PHE A 329 18.36 -15.49 0.78
CA PHE A 329 19.10 -15.13 -0.43
C PHE A 329 20.30 -16.06 -0.60
N GLY A 330 20.27 -16.90 -1.63
CA GLY A 330 21.40 -17.73 -2.00
C GLY A 330 22.57 -16.87 -2.46
N LYS A 331 23.79 -17.28 -2.11
CA LYS A 331 24.99 -16.62 -2.61
C LYS A 331 24.97 -16.62 -4.14
N PRO A 332 25.22 -15.46 -4.80
CA PRO A 332 25.45 -15.44 -6.24
C PRO A 332 26.60 -16.40 -6.56
N LYS A 333 26.51 -17.10 -7.69
CA LYS A 333 27.62 -17.93 -8.16
C LYS A 333 28.84 -17.00 -8.28
N SER A 334 29.88 -17.26 -7.50
CA SER A 334 31.21 -16.74 -7.78
C SER A 334 31.63 -17.38 -9.10
N ASN A 335 31.70 -16.57 -10.17
CA ASN A 335 32.31 -16.96 -11.42
C ASN A 335 33.81 -17.19 -11.24
#